data_AF-A0A4Y9VQW2-F1
#
_entry.id   AF-A0A4Y9VQW2-F1
#
_cell.length_a   1.000
_cell.length_b   1.000
_cell.length_c   1.000
_cell.angle_alpha   90.00
_cell.angle_beta   90.00
_cell.angle_gamma   90.00
#
_symmetry.space_group_name_H-M   'P 1'
#
loop_
_entity.id
_entity.type
_entity.pdbx_description
1 polymer ?
#
loop_
_entity_poly.entity_id
_entity_poly.type
_entity_poly.pdbx_seq_one_letter_code
_entity_poly.pdbx_strand_id
1 'polypeptide(L)'
;MQTVFGILSIISVVVFFIGMVKPAILINKKTGEVPERKNLAAGAIGLFLFSLVMVGLLGDEKPTNNPDSEKLAAAEVKQPSLNITPENFRVKFNEVSELIDTSFHINRIDVKEGPVSDTANVTLSDQNSLVIAVTKDGMVNSVTSISIGDGTFKSGANMLFLATTIVRSISPHLESEKAAQIAIELMKLSTNDKAGEAHTKLIDGVEYYAIFNKQLGFWFGAELPDTK
;
A
#
# COMPACT_ATOMS: atom_id res chain seq x y z
N MET A 1 -25.04 -7.89 6.02
CA MET A 1 -24.28 -8.93 6.75
C MET A 1 -22.80 -8.93 6.40
N GLN A 2 -22.43 -8.83 5.13
CA GLN A 2 -21.02 -8.81 4.66
C GLN A 2 -20.14 -7.74 5.34
N THR A 3 -20.68 -6.55 5.62
CA THR A 3 -19.97 -5.46 6.31
C THR A 3 -19.67 -5.74 7.79
N VAL A 4 -20.53 -6.49 8.48
CA VAL A 4 -20.33 -6.85 9.91
C VAL A 4 -19.22 -7.88 10.05
N PHE A 5 -19.14 -8.84 9.12
CA PHE A 5 -18.07 -9.85 9.10
C PHE A 5 -16.71 -9.26 8.73
N GLY A 6 -16.65 -8.26 7.84
CA GLY A 6 -15.42 -7.53 7.52
C GLY A 6 -14.88 -6.72 8.69
N ILE A 7 -15.75 -6.07 9.48
CA ILE A 7 -15.33 -5.34 10.68
C ILE A 7 -14.82 -6.30 11.77
N LEU A 8 -15.49 -7.45 11.95
CA LEU A 8 -15.06 -8.47 12.93
C LEU A 8 -13.71 -9.09 12.58
N SER A 9 -13.38 -9.27 11.29
CA SER A 9 -12.08 -9.82 10.88
C SER A 9 -10.94 -8.84 11.17
N ILE A 10 -11.14 -7.55 10.92
CA ILE A 10 -10.15 -6.49 11.22
C ILE A 10 -9.92 -6.40 12.74
N ILE A 11 -10.97 -6.42 13.54
CA ILE A 11 -10.85 -6.42 15.01
C ILE A 11 -10.07 -7.64 15.50
N SER A 12 -10.31 -8.83 14.92
CA SER A 12 -9.59 -10.05 15.27
C SER A 12 -8.10 -9.95 14.98
N VAL A 13 -7.70 -9.36 13.85
CA VAL A 13 -6.29 -9.14 13.50
C VAL A 13 -5.63 -8.17 14.49
N VAL A 14 -6.29 -7.07 14.83
CA VAL A 14 -5.78 -6.08 15.80
C VAL A 14 -5.59 -6.72 17.19
N VAL A 15 -6.56 -7.48 17.67
CA VAL A 15 -6.47 -8.19 18.97
C VAL A 15 -5.34 -9.23 18.96
N PHE A 16 -5.12 -9.91 17.83
CA PHE A 16 -4.02 -10.87 17.67
C PHE A 16 -2.64 -10.18 17.80
N PHE A 17 -2.44 -9.07 17.10
CA PHE A 17 -1.17 -8.32 17.19
C PHE A 17 -0.92 -7.75 18.59
N ILE A 18 -1.95 -7.21 19.25
CA ILE A 18 -1.85 -6.73 20.64
C ILE A 18 -1.50 -7.88 21.58
N GLY A 19 -2.16 -9.04 21.45
CA GLY A 19 -1.88 -10.23 22.26
C GLY A 19 -0.48 -10.81 22.04
N MET A 20 0.09 -10.66 20.84
CA MET A 20 1.45 -11.09 20.53
C MET A 20 2.53 -10.18 21.14
N VAL A 21 2.32 -8.86 21.10
CA VAL A 21 3.29 -7.87 21.61
C VAL A 21 3.22 -7.77 23.13
N LYS A 22 2.01 -7.77 23.70
CA LYS A 22 1.77 -7.68 25.16
C LYS A 22 0.61 -8.59 25.58
N PRO A 23 0.85 -9.90 25.80
CA PRO A 23 -0.20 -10.87 26.16
C PRO A 23 -0.85 -10.57 27.52
N ALA A 24 -0.16 -9.84 28.41
CA ALA A 24 -0.70 -9.40 29.70
C ALA A 24 -1.90 -8.44 29.59
N ILE A 25 -2.19 -7.88 28.41
CA ILE A 25 -3.40 -7.07 28.19
C ILE A 25 -4.65 -7.96 28.07
N LEU A 26 -4.48 -9.23 27.71
CA LEU A 26 -5.55 -10.21 27.51
C LEU A 26 -5.75 -11.12 28.73
N ILE A 27 -5.34 -10.67 29.93
CA ILE A 27 -5.54 -11.42 31.17
C ILE A 27 -7.03 -11.72 31.35
N ASN A 28 -7.33 -13.00 31.57
CA ASN A 28 -8.68 -13.39 31.90
C ASN A 28 -9.03 -12.85 33.29
N LYS A 29 -9.93 -11.86 33.36
CA LYS A 29 -10.33 -11.20 34.62
C LYS A 29 -10.96 -12.15 35.65
N LYS A 30 -11.37 -13.36 35.25
CA LYS A 30 -11.94 -14.38 36.16
C LYS A 30 -10.90 -15.36 36.70
N THR A 31 -9.83 -15.65 35.97
CA THR A 31 -8.82 -16.66 36.37
C THR A 31 -7.43 -16.06 36.63
N GLY A 32 -7.18 -14.82 36.24
CA GLY A 32 -5.89 -14.14 36.39
C GLY A 32 -4.79 -14.65 35.44
N GLU A 33 -5.10 -15.64 34.60
CA GLU A 33 -4.12 -16.27 33.73
C GLU A 33 -3.87 -15.45 32.47
N VAL A 34 -2.59 -15.36 32.10
CA VAL A 34 -2.13 -14.75 30.86
C VAL A 34 -2.13 -15.82 29.77
N PRO A 35 -2.83 -15.62 28.64
CA PRO A 35 -2.84 -16.61 27.57
C PRO A 35 -1.45 -16.78 26.96
N GLU A 36 -1.02 -18.05 26.82
CA GLU A 36 0.23 -18.36 26.13
C GLU A 36 0.16 -17.99 24.66
N ARG A 37 1.28 -17.48 24.11
CA ARG A 37 1.36 -17.00 22.71
C ARG A 37 0.95 -18.06 21.68
N LYS A 38 1.21 -19.34 21.96
CA LYS A 38 0.86 -20.46 21.08
C LYS A 38 -0.66 -20.68 21.01
N ASN A 39 -1.35 -20.53 22.15
CA ASN A 39 -2.80 -20.65 22.23
C ASN A 39 -3.49 -19.45 21.57
N LEU A 40 -2.87 -18.27 21.64
CA LEU A 40 -3.32 -17.07 20.94
C LEU A 40 -3.23 -17.23 19.40
N ALA A 41 -2.13 -17.80 18.92
CA ALA A 41 -1.94 -18.09 17.49
C ALA A 41 -2.91 -19.16 16.99
N ALA A 42 -3.09 -20.26 17.73
CA ALA A 42 -4.05 -21.29 17.39
C ALA A 42 -5.49 -20.76 17.34
N GLY A 43 -5.87 -19.90 18.31
CA GLY A 43 -7.19 -19.27 18.34
C GLY A 43 -7.44 -18.32 17.16
N ALA A 44 -6.45 -17.50 16.79
CA ALA A 44 -6.57 -16.58 15.66
C ALA A 44 -6.67 -17.33 14.31
N ILE A 45 -5.88 -18.39 14.13
CA ILE A 45 -5.96 -19.25 12.94
C ILE A 45 -7.33 -19.93 12.85
N GLY A 46 -7.85 -20.45 13.97
CA GLY A 46 -9.17 -21.06 14.03
C GLY A 46 -10.30 -20.09 13.67
N LEU A 47 -10.27 -18.87 14.19
CA LEU A 47 -11.26 -17.82 13.89
C LEU A 47 -11.20 -17.39 12.42
N PHE A 48 -9.99 -17.28 11.85
CA PHE A 48 -9.80 -16.93 10.44
C PHE A 48 -10.31 -18.02 9.49
N LEU A 49 -10.05 -19.29 9.80
CA LEU A 49 -10.59 -20.40 9.00
C LEU A 49 -12.11 -20.50 9.12
N PHE A 50 -12.67 -20.24 10.31
CA PHE A 50 -14.11 -20.23 10.51
C PHE A 50 -14.82 -19.10 9.75
N SER A 51 -14.21 -17.90 9.69
CA SER A 51 -14.77 -16.79 8.92
C SER A 51 -14.77 -17.06 7.42
N LEU A 52 -13.73 -17.72 6.88
CA LEU A 52 -13.69 -18.16 5.48
C LEU A 52 -14.80 -19.16 5.15
N VAL A 53 -15.05 -20.13 6.02
CA VAL A 53 -16.12 -21.13 5.84
C VAL A 53 -17.51 -20.47 5.89
N MET A 54 -17.72 -19.51 6.78
CA MET A 54 -19.01 -18.79 6.87
C MET A 54 -19.28 -17.87 5.69
N VAL A 55 -18.25 -17.28 5.07
CA VAL A 55 -18.40 -16.53 3.81
C VAL A 55 -18.83 -17.47 2.66
N GLY A 56 -18.33 -18.71 2.64
CA GLY A 56 -18.72 -19.72 1.66
C GLY A 56 -20.12 -20.32 1.87
N LEU A 57 -20.60 -20.41 3.10
CA LEU A 57 -21.93 -20.98 3.42
C LEU A 57 -23.08 -19.97 3.32
N LEU A 58 -22.80 -18.66 3.37
CA LEU A 58 -23.81 -17.59 3.31
C LEU A 58 -23.87 -16.88 1.94
N GLY A 59 -23.02 -17.30 0.99
CA GLY A 59 -23.11 -16.90 -0.42
C GLY A 59 -24.15 -17.74 -1.15
N ASP A 60 -25.42 -17.35 -1.06
CA ASP A 60 -26.48 -17.93 -1.89
C ASP A 60 -26.35 -17.36 -3.32
N GLU A 61 -25.48 -17.97 -4.13
CA GLU A 61 -25.69 -18.00 -5.59
C GLU A 61 -25.84 -19.46 -6.00
N LYS A 62 -27.08 -19.87 -6.25
CA LYS A 62 -27.41 -21.18 -6.81
C LYS A 62 -26.74 -21.34 -8.18
N PRO A 63 -26.05 -22.47 -8.44
CA PRO A 63 -25.54 -22.78 -9.76
C PRO A 63 -26.70 -23.25 -10.63
N THR A 64 -27.04 -22.49 -11.67
CA THR A 64 -27.92 -22.98 -12.74
C THR A 64 -27.05 -23.75 -13.73
N ASN A 65 -27.02 -25.06 -13.59
CA ASN A 65 -26.39 -25.96 -14.56
C ASN A 65 -27.16 -25.89 -15.88
N ASN A 66 -26.54 -25.38 -16.94
CA ASN A 66 -26.90 -25.72 -18.31
C ASN A 66 -25.61 -26.11 -19.06
N PRO A 67 -25.50 -27.35 -19.58
CA PRO A 67 -24.27 -27.84 -20.18
C PRO A 67 -24.30 -27.58 -21.69
N ASP A 68 -23.96 -26.36 -22.10
CA ASP A 68 -23.56 -26.08 -23.48
C ASP A 68 -22.46 -25.04 -23.46
N SER A 69 -21.22 -25.52 -23.58
CA SER A 69 -20.03 -24.71 -23.73
C SER A 69 -19.97 -24.17 -25.15
N GLU A 70 -19.85 -22.85 -25.30
CA GLU A 70 -18.94 -22.30 -26.32
C GLU A 70 -18.50 -20.88 -25.94
N LYS A 71 -17.30 -20.83 -25.34
CA LYS A 71 -16.28 -19.80 -25.57
C LYS A 71 -16.78 -18.35 -25.60
N LEU A 72 -17.30 -17.84 -24.49
CA LEU A 72 -17.08 -16.43 -24.16
C LEU A 72 -15.75 -16.34 -23.44
N ALA A 73 -14.78 -15.69 -24.08
CA ALA A 73 -13.60 -15.21 -23.41
C ALA A 73 -14.04 -14.50 -22.12
N ALA A 74 -13.54 -14.97 -20.98
CA ALA A 74 -13.59 -14.21 -19.75
C ALA A 74 -12.95 -12.86 -20.08
N ALA A 75 -13.76 -11.81 -20.17
CA ALA A 75 -13.24 -10.47 -20.22
C ALA A 75 -12.46 -10.29 -18.92
N GLU A 76 -11.14 -10.35 -19.02
CA GLU A 76 -10.23 -10.07 -17.92
C GLU A 76 -10.61 -8.68 -17.39
N VAL A 77 -11.16 -8.64 -16.18
CA VAL A 77 -11.51 -7.37 -15.54
C VAL A 77 -10.19 -6.66 -15.29
N LYS A 78 -9.81 -5.79 -16.24
CA LYS A 78 -8.56 -5.06 -16.19
C LYS A 78 -8.56 -4.22 -14.93
N GLN A 79 -7.66 -4.54 -14.01
CA GLN A 79 -7.50 -3.77 -12.78
C GLN A 79 -7.11 -2.33 -13.16
N PRO A 80 -7.64 -1.31 -12.47
CA PRO A 80 -7.20 0.06 -12.66
C PRO A 80 -5.67 0.14 -12.51
N SER A 81 -5.01 0.93 -13.36
CA SER A 81 -3.56 1.10 -13.31
C SER A 81 -3.12 2.49 -13.76
N LEU A 82 -1.93 2.90 -13.36
CA LEU A 82 -1.27 4.12 -13.82
C LEU A 82 -0.81 4.03 -15.29
N ASN A 83 -1.14 2.94 -16.00
CA ASN A 83 -0.80 2.69 -17.41
C ASN A 83 0.70 2.78 -17.72
N ILE A 84 1.55 2.44 -16.74
CA ILE A 84 2.99 2.31 -16.89
C ILE A 84 3.43 0.92 -16.44
N THR A 85 4.43 0.34 -17.11
CA THR A 85 5.05 -0.91 -16.65
C THR A 85 6.07 -0.63 -15.54
N PRO A 86 6.43 -1.62 -14.71
CA PRO A 86 7.52 -1.48 -13.75
C PRO A 86 8.81 -0.98 -14.39
N GLU A 87 9.18 -1.52 -15.56
CA GLU A 87 10.41 -1.11 -16.25
C GLU A 87 10.35 0.34 -16.75
N ASN A 88 9.21 0.79 -17.28
CA ASN A 88 9.04 2.19 -17.68
C ASN A 88 9.17 3.13 -16.47
N PHE A 89 8.56 2.75 -15.34
CA PHE A 89 8.72 3.48 -14.09
C PHE A 89 10.19 3.54 -13.65
N ARG A 90 10.92 2.41 -13.68
CA ARG A 90 12.34 2.33 -13.33
C ARG A 90 13.19 3.28 -14.16
N VAL A 91 13.03 3.25 -15.47
CA VAL A 91 13.79 4.09 -16.41
C VAL A 91 13.54 5.56 -16.12
N LYS A 92 12.27 5.96 -15.99
CA LYS A 92 11.91 7.36 -15.70
C LYS A 92 12.35 7.82 -14.32
N PHE A 93 12.25 6.95 -13.32
CA PHE A 93 12.73 7.23 -11.98
C PHE A 93 14.23 7.53 -11.97
N ASN A 94 15.04 6.70 -12.64
CA ASN A 94 16.49 6.90 -12.69
C ASN A 94 16.85 8.15 -13.50
N GLU A 95 16.20 8.38 -14.64
CA GLU A 95 16.40 9.60 -15.46
C GLU A 95 16.13 10.87 -14.64
N VAL A 96 15.03 10.89 -13.88
CA VAL A 96 14.70 12.02 -13.02
C VAL A 96 15.70 12.15 -11.88
N SER A 97 16.05 11.04 -11.23
CA SER A 97 16.99 11.01 -10.10
C SER A 97 18.36 11.58 -10.46
N GLU A 98 18.85 11.28 -11.67
CA GLU A 98 20.09 11.85 -12.24
C GLU A 98 19.94 13.35 -12.53
N LEU A 99 18.81 13.76 -13.12
CA LEU A 99 18.56 15.17 -13.45
C LEU A 99 18.50 16.08 -12.22
N ILE A 100 18.04 15.56 -11.07
CA ILE A 100 18.00 16.30 -9.80
C ILE A 100 19.18 16.00 -8.87
N ASP A 101 20.23 15.36 -9.39
CA ASP A 101 21.50 15.04 -8.68
C ASP A 101 21.28 14.32 -7.33
N THR A 102 20.40 13.32 -7.33
CA THR A 102 20.18 12.46 -6.16
C THR A 102 20.94 11.15 -6.29
N SER A 103 21.23 10.51 -5.17
CA SER A 103 21.82 9.16 -5.14
C SER A 103 20.79 8.04 -5.34
N PHE A 104 19.53 8.36 -5.63
CA PHE A 104 18.50 7.34 -5.80
C PHE A 104 18.68 6.62 -7.12
N HIS A 105 18.69 5.29 -7.08
CA HIS A 105 18.83 4.48 -8.28
C HIS A 105 18.14 3.13 -8.10
N ILE A 106 17.33 2.74 -9.09
CA ILE A 106 16.66 1.46 -9.14
C ILE A 106 17.37 0.57 -10.16
N ASN A 107 18.12 -0.41 -9.66
CA ASN A 107 18.83 -1.38 -10.49
C ASN A 107 17.85 -2.29 -11.24
N ARG A 108 16.89 -2.85 -10.51
CA ARG A 108 15.85 -3.75 -11.02
C ARG A 108 14.61 -3.68 -10.15
N ILE A 109 13.47 -4.06 -10.71
CA ILE A 109 12.21 -4.20 -9.99
C ILE A 109 11.82 -5.68 -10.02
N ASP A 110 12.05 -6.35 -8.89
CA ASP A 110 11.72 -7.77 -8.72
C ASP A 110 10.27 -7.91 -8.24
N VAL A 111 9.34 -8.11 -9.18
CA VAL A 111 7.91 -8.30 -8.89
C VAL A 111 7.67 -9.69 -8.31
N LYS A 112 6.96 -9.74 -7.18
CA LYS A 112 6.55 -10.97 -6.49
C LYS A 112 5.05 -11.15 -6.59
N GLU A 113 4.63 -12.37 -6.89
CA GLU A 113 3.22 -12.71 -6.98
C GLU A 113 2.51 -12.56 -5.62
N GLY A 114 1.34 -11.91 -5.64
CA GLY A 114 0.47 -11.77 -4.48
C GLY A 114 -0.96 -12.21 -4.76
N PRO A 115 -1.79 -12.43 -3.72
CA PRO A 115 -3.16 -12.92 -3.89
C PRO A 115 -4.12 -11.91 -4.51
N VAL A 116 -3.88 -10.61 -4.32
CA VAL A 116 -4.75 -9.51 -4.81
C VAL A 116 -4.03 -8.73 -5.92
N SER A 117 -2.82 -8.29 -5.62
CA SER A 117 -1.90 -7.63 -6.56
C SER A 117 -0.51 -8.18 -6.35
N ASP A 118 0.29 -8.13 -7.40
CA ASP A 118 1.71 -8.41 -7.32
C ASP A 118 2.41 -7.19 -6.71
N THR A 119 3.57 -7.40 -6.11
CA THR A 119 4.28 -6.32 -5.42
C THR A 119 5.78 -6.39 -5.66
N ALA A 120 6.40 -5.23 -5.78
CA ALA A 120 7.84 -5.11 -5.71
C ALA A 120 8.23 -4.17 -4.56
N ASN A 121 9.30 -4.53 -3.85
CA ASN A 121 9.89 -3.70 -2.82
C ASN A 121 11.30 -3.31 -3.28
N VAL A 122 11.56 -2.01 -3.33
CA VAL A 122 12.87 -1.47 -3.75
C VAL A 122 13.46 -0.70 -2.59
N THR A 123 14.65 -1.09 -2.15
CA THR A 123 15.43 -0.31 -1.18
C THR A 123 16.30 0.69 -1.93
N LEU A 124 16.10 1.98 -1.69
CA LEU A 124 16.90 3.05 -2.27
C LEU A 124 18.06 3.44 -1.34
N SER A 125 17.81 3.42 -0.03
CA SER A 125 18.81 3.56 1.04
C SER A 125 18.28 2.98 2.35
N ASP A 126 19.08 3.03 3.42
CA ASP A 126 18.65 2.61 4.77
C ASP A 126 17.42 3.36 5.29
N GLN A 127 17.15 4.56 4.74
CA GLN A 127 16.07 5.45 5.17
C GLN A 127 14.92 5.52 4.16
N ASN A 128 15.09 5.02 2.94
CA ASN A 128 14.13 5.22 1.86
C ASN A 128 13.88 3.92 1.09
N SER A 129 12.62 3.55 0.98
CA SER A 129 12.18 2.42 0.15
C SER A 129 10.97 2.81 -0.70
N LEU A 130 10.71 1.99 -1.72
CA LEU A 130 9.51 2.03 -2.53
C LEU A 130 8.78 0.70 -2.40
N VAL A 131 7.46 0.77 -2.32
CA VAL A 131 6.53 -0.32 -2.54
C VAL A 131 5.80 -0.01 -3.83
N ILE A 132 5.83 -0.95 -4.78
CA ILE A 132 5.19 -0.82 -6.08
C ILE A 132 4.15 -1.94 -6.16
N ALA A 133 2.88 -1.58 -6.24
CA ALA A 133 1.82 -2.53 -6.53
C ALA A 133 1.68 -2.70 -8.05
N VAL A 134 1.58 -3.93 -8.50
CA VAL A 134 1.49 -4.30 -9.92
C VAL A 134 0.23 -5.14 -10.12
N THR A 135 -0.57 -4.77 -11.10
CA THR A 135 -1.75 -5.51 -11.53
C THR A 135 -1.35 -6.85 -12.16
N LYS A 136 -2.30 -7.78 -12.25
CA LYS A 136 -2.03 -9.11 -12.84
C LYS A 136 -1.67 -9.09 -14.33
N ASP A 137 -2.04 -8.03 -15.04
CA ASP A 137 -1.62 -7.77 -16.43
C ASP A 137 -0.27 -7.05 -16.54
N GLY A 138 0.46 -6.87 -15.42
CA GLY A 138 1.84 -6.38 -15.41
C GLY A 138 1.98 -4.86 -15.44
N MET A 139 0.92 -4.11 -15.12
CA MET A 139 0.94 -2.65 -15.05
C MET A 139 1.08 -2.16 -13.60
N VAL A 140 1.70 -1.01 -13.39
CA VAL A 140 1.79 -0.41 -12.06
C VAL A 140 0.42 0.11 -11.65
N ASN A 141 -0.09 -0.38 -10.52
CA ASN A 141 -1.30 0.09 -9.87
C ASN A 141 -0.99 1.30 -8.97
N SER A 142 0.06 1.21 -8.16
CA SER A 142 0.47 2.29 -7.27
C SER A 142 1.97 2.25 -6.97
N VAL A 143 2.50 3.40 -6.59
CA VAL A 143 3.86 3.56 -6.07
C VAL A 143 3.78 4.29 -4.75
N THR A 144 4.39 3.75 -3.71
CA THR A 144 4.46 4.35 -2.38
C THR A 144 5.91 4.38 -1.93
N SER A 145 6.45 5.56 -1.65
CA SER A 145 7.68 5.70 -0.89
C SER A 145 7.42 5.62 0.61
N ILE A 146 8.35 5.01 1.33
CA ILE A 146 8.40 5.01 2.78
C ILE A 146 9.76 5.57 3.17
N SER A 147 9.74 6.70 3.88
CA SER A 147 10.94 7.45 4.25
C SER A 147 11.01 7.68 5.75
N ILE A 148 12.13 7.36 6.38
CA ILE A 148 12.37 7.59 7.81
C ILE A 148 13.38 8.71 7.98
N GLY A 149 12.99 9.77 8.68
CA GLY A 149 13.84 10.93 8.94
C GLY A 149 14.70 10.74 10.18
N ASP A 150 15.93 11.23 10.12
CA ASP A 150 16.84 11.30 11.28
C ASP A 150 16.84 12.69 11.94
N GLY A 151 15.94 13.58 11.51
CA GLY A 151 15.83 14.96 12.00
C GLY A 151 16.80 15.94 11.35
N THR A 152 17.70 15.47 10.46
CA THR A 152 18.60 16.36 9.71
C THR A 152 17.88 16.99 8.52
N PHE A 153 18.35 18.17 8.10
CA PHE A 153 17.89 18.81 6.87
C PHE A 153 18.07 17.90 5.64
N LYS A 154 19.17 17.13 5.59
CA LYS A 154 19.44 16.19 4.49
C LYS A 154 18.35 15.12 4.39
N SER A 155 17.90 14.56 5.51
CA SER A 155 16.82 13.56 5.47
C SER A 155 15.50 14.15 4.96
N GLY A 156 15.13 15.37 5.39
CA GLY A 156 13.96 16.08 4.86
C GLY A 156 14.06 16.43 3.37
N ALA A 157 15.25 16.89 2.92
CA ALA A 157 15.49 17.16 1.50
C ALA A 157 15.37 15.88 0.65
N ASN A 158 15.94 14.77 1.12
CA ASN A 158 15.84 13.48 0.45
C ASN A 158 14.39 12.99 0.31
N MET A 159 13.55 13.16 1.34
CA MET A 159 12.12 12.85 1.27
C MET A 159 11.43 13.68 0.17
N LEU A 160 11.76 14.97 0.10
CA LEU A 160 11.15 15.87 -0.88
C LEU A 160 11.61 15.53 -2.30
N PHE A 161 12.89 15.23 -2.48
CA PHE A 161 13.43 14.79 -3.76
C PHE A 161 12.82 13.46 -4.20
N LEU A 162 12.63 12.51 -3.29
CA LEU A 162 11.98 11.23 -3.61
C LEU A 162 10.53 11.43 -4.04
N ALA A 163 9.76 12.23 -3.29
CA ALA A 163 8.39 12.58 -3.66
C ALA A 163 8.32 13.27 -5.03
N THR A 164 9.21 14.24 -5.29
CA THR A 164 9.30 14.92 -6.59
C THR A 164 9.66 13.94 -7.72
N THR A 165 10.56 12.99 -7.44
CA THR A 165 10.96 11.96 -8.40
C THR A 165 9.78 11.07 -8.76
N ILE A 166 8.95 10.67 -7.80
CA ILE A 166 7.73 9.89 -8.04
C ILE A 166 6.76 10.68 -8.93
N VAL A 167 6.50 11.95 -8.61
CA VAL A 167 5.59 12.79 -9.41
C VAL A 167 6.05 12.87 -10.86
N ARG A 168 7.33 13.16 -11.10
CA ARG A 168 7.89 13.29 -12.46
C ARG A 168 8.02 11.95 -13.20
N SER A 169 8.15 10.85 -12.47
CA SER A 169 8.21 9.52 -13.09
C SER A 169 6.85 9.06 -13.60
N ILE A 170 5.79 9.43 -12.91
CA ILE A 170 4.41 9.03 -13.21
C ILE A 170 3.72 10.04 -14.14
N SER A 171 4.00 11.32 -13.94
CA SER A 171 3.49 12.43 -14.76
C SER A 171 4.65 13.18 -15.44
N PRO A 172 5.33 12.56 -16.42
CA PRO A 172 6.54 13.11 -17.05
C PRO A 172 6.30 14.37 -17.88
N HIS A 173 5.04 14.67 -18.22
CA HIS A 173 4.64 15.89 -18.91
C HIS A 173 4.56 17.11 -18.00
N LEU A 174 4.60 16.94 -16.68
CA LEU A 174 4.59 18.07 -15.75
C LEU A 174 5.95 18.77 -15.73
N GLU A 175 5.90 20.10 -15.75
CA GLU A 175 7.07 20.94 -15.50
C GLU A 175 7.70 20.62 -14.14
N SER A 176 9.04 20.66 -14.07
CA SER A 176 9.80 20.33 -12.85
C SER A 176 9.33 21.13 -11.63
N GLU A 177 9.03 22.42 -11.82
CA GLU A 177 8.52 23.29 -10.74
C GLU A 177 7.15 22.82 -10.24
N LYS A 178 6.25 22.42 -11.15
CA LYS A 178 4.92 21.95 -10.77
C LYS A 178 4.99 20.66 -9.98
N ALA A 179 5.85 19.73 -10.40
CA ALA A 179 6.08 18.48 -9.67
C ALA A 179 6.63 18.72 -8.26
N ALA A 180 7.61 19.63 -8.13
CA ALA A 180 8.14 20.01 -6.82
C ALA A 180 7.08 20.68 -5.94
N GLN A 181 6.25 21.57 -6.50
CA GLN A 181 5.16 22.21 -5.76
C GLN A 181 4.15 21.19 -5.21
N ILE A 182 3.78 20.17 -6.00
CA ILE A 182 2.89 19.08 -5.54
C ILE A 182 3.52 18.37 -4.33
N ALA A 183 4.80 17.99 -4.43
CA ALA A 183 5.52 17.32 -3.36
C ALA A 183 5.64 18.18 -2.09
N ILE A 184 6.00 19.47 -2.24
CA ILE A 184 6.11 20.42 -1.12
C ILE A 184 4.76 20.62 -0.42
N GLU A 185 3.70 20.81 -1.19
CA GLU A 185 2.36 21.04 -0.66
C GLU A 185 1.87 19.86 0.17
N LEU A 186 1.94 18.65 -0.39
CA LEU A 186 1.52 17.43 0.30
C LEU A 186 2.40 17.12 1.51
N MET A 187 3.71 17.34 1.42
CA MET A 187 4.62 17.22 2.58
C MET A 187 4.24 18.22 3.68
N LYS A 188 4.00 19.48 3.35
CA LYS A 188 3.60 20.49 4.33
C LYS A 188 2.26 20.17 4.98
N LEU A 189 1.27 19.70 4.22
CA LEU A 189 -0.04 19.33 4.75
C LEU A 189 0.08 18.14 5.72
N SER A 190 0.72 17.06 5.27
CA SER A 190 0.89 15.85 6.08
C SER A 190 1.71 16.07 7.35
N THR A 191 2.80 16.83 7.29
CA THR A 191 3.64 17.11 8.49
C THR A 191 2.98 18.02 9.52
N ASN A 192 2.01 18.85 9.12
CA ASN A 192 1.21 19.67 10.03
C ASN A 192 0.03 18.91 10.64
N ASP A 193 -0.35 17.78 10.05
CA ASP A 193 -1.39 16.92 10.58
C ASP A 193 -0.91 16.08 11.76
N LYS A 194 -1.71 16.05 12.82
CA LYS A 194 -1.46 15.29 14.04
C LYS A 194 -2.19 13.95 14.04
N ALA A 195 -3.18 13.76 13.17
CA ALA A 195 -3.98 12.55 13.07
C ALA A 195 -3.30 11.47 12.21
N GLY A 196 -2.38 11.86 11.31
CA GLY A 196 -1.71 10.94 10.40
C GLY A 196 -2.62 10.52 9.24
N GLU A 197 -3.54 11.41 8.86
CA GLU A 197 -4.44 11.24 7.73
C GLU A 197 -3.70 11.45 6.41
N ALA A 198 -4.21 10.82 5.35
CA ALA A 198 -3.71 11.04 4.01
C ALA A 198 -4.18 12.40 3.48
N HIS A 199 -3.23 13.19 2.99
CA HIS A 199 -3.52 14.40 2.23
C HIS A 199 -3.32 14.08 0.76
N THR A 200 -4.31 14.38 -0.08
CA THR A 200 -4.29 13.98 -1.48
C THR A 200 -4.40 15.15 -2.44
N LYS A 201 -3.96 14.94 -3.68
CA LYS A 201 -4.08 15.89 -4.79
C LYS A 201 -4.23 15.13 -6.12
N LEU A 202 -5.37 15.31 -6.77
CA LEU A 202 -5.65 14.74 -8.09
C LEU A 202 -5.03 15.61 -9.20
N ILE A 203 -4.15 15.02 -10.01
CA ILE A 203 -3.50 15.66 -11.15
C ILE A 203 -3.60 14.70 -12.34
N ASP A 204 -4.26 15.13 -13.41
CA ASP A 204 -4.39 14.38 -14.68
C ASP A 204 -4.87 12.92 -14.50
N GLY A 205 -5.77 12.70 -13.54
CA GLY A 205 -6.33 11.37 -13.24
C GLY A 205 -5.49 10.52 -12.28
N VAL A 206 -4.35 11.03 -11.79
CA VAL A 206 -3.52 10.39 -10.77
C VAL A 206 -3.71 11.11 -9.44
N GLU A 207 -4.06 10.35 -8.40
CA GLU A 207 -4.10 10.85 -7.03
C GLU A 207 -2.73 10.69 -6.38
N TYR A 208 -2.08 11.83 -6.11
CA TYR A 208 -0.87 11.89 -5.29
C TYR A 208 -1.26 12.06 -3.84
N TYR A 209 -0.56 11.38 -2.94
CA TYR A 209 -0.84 11.50 -1.52
C TYR A 209 0.42 11.59 -0.67
N ALA A 210 0.27 12.17 0.52
CA ALA A 210 1.26 12.12 1.57
C ALA A 210 0.62 11.80 2.92
N ILE A 211 1.31 10.96 3.69
CA ILE A 211 0.99 10.64 5.08
C ILE A 211 2.25 10.87 5.89
N PHE A 212 2.12 11.51 7.05
CA PHE A 212 3.22 11.60 8.00
C PHE A 212 2.79 11.03 9.33
N ASN A 213 3.60 10.10 9.84
CA ASN A 213 3.45 9.54 11.17
C ASN A 213 4.81 9.49 11.86
N LYS A 214 4.89 9.96 13.10
CA LYS A 214 6.16 9.98 13.86
C LYS A 214 6.81 8.61 14.04
N GLN A 215 6.02 7.53 14.03
CA GLN A 215 6.49 6.16 14.22
C GLN A 215 6.78 5.46 12.89
N LEU A 216 5.97 5.71 11.86
CA LEU A 216 6.04 5.01 10.57
C LEU A 216 6.78 5.80 9.48
N GLY A 217 7.14 7.06 9.76
CA GLY A 217 7.85 7.94 8.84
C GLY A 217 6.92 8.76 7.93
N PHE A 218 7.52 9.28 6.87
CA PHE A 218 6.86 10.01 5.81
C PHE A 218 6.60 9.09 4.62
N TRP A 219 5.34 8.98 4.22
CA TRP A 219 4.94 8.19 3.07
C TRP A 219 4.43 9.14 2.00
N PHE A 220 4.89 8.94 0.76
CA PHE A 220 4.41 9.69 -0.39
C PHE A 220 4.15 8.72 -1.51
N GLY A 221 2.97 8.81 -2.13
CA GLY A 221 2.60 7.88 -3.17
C GLY A 221 1.73 8.48 -4.26
N ALA A 222 1.46 7.63 -5.24
CA ALA A 222 0.63 7.92 -6.39
C ALA A 222 -0.16 6.66 -6.75
N GLU A 223 -1.45 6.85 -6.95
CA GLU A 223 -2.40 5.81 -7.32
C GLU A 223 -3.55 6.41 -8.14
N LEU A 224 -4.46 5.57 -8.63
CA LEU A 224 -5.69 6.07 -9.21
C LEU A 224 -6.67 6.43 -8.08
N PRO A 225 -7.49 7.49 -8.26
CA PRO A 225 -8.50 7.85 -7.27
C PRO A 225 -9.52 6.72 -7.12
N ASP A 226 -10.04 6.54 -5.92
CA ASP A 226 -11.15 5.62 -5.64
C ASP A 226 -12.38 6.00 -6.51
N THR A 227 -12.71 5.18 -7.50
CA THR A 227 -13.99 5.28 -8.21
C THR A 227 -15.10 4.75 -7.31
N LYS A 228 -15.88 5.67 -6.73
CA LYS A 228 -17.15 5.35 -6.04
C LYS A 228 -18.27 5.05 -7.03
#